data_AF-A0ABD5RG33-F1
#
_entry.id   AF-A0ABD5RG33-F1
#
_cell.length_a   1.000
_cell.length_b   1.000
_cell.length_c   1.000
_cell.angle_alpha   90.00
_cell.angle_beta   90.00
_cell.angle_gamma   90.00
#
_symmetry.space_group_name_H-M   'P 1'
#
loop_
_entity.id
_entity.type
_entity.pdbx_description
1 polymer ?
#
loop_
_entity_poly.entity_id
_entity_poly.type
_entity_poly.pdbx_seq_one_letter_code
_entity_poly.pdbx_strand_id
1 'polypeptide(L)'
;MTAVHVHVHFTMTGAFPLRMADLLFTDDALVVPEYGHLTPLFGIARGRTHDVAERAVDRYRADGVEGLVAEADRTHRIPYADLRRVRLYDGRAVARPKVAVDTATGPPYAYRIHAPVEMAALTNALRSLGERRGFAVDRSAGVGFDPAASVRRFLADR
;
A
#
# COMPACT_ATOMS: atom_id res chain seq x y z
N MET A 1 -20.09 -2.96 -8.88
CA MET A 1 -19.02 -3.41 -7.95
C MET A 1 -17.70 -3.19 -8.65
N THR A 2 -16.78 -2.45 -8.04
CA THR A 2 -15.44 -2.24 -8.58
C THR A 2 -14.63 -3.53 -8.46
N ALA A 3 -14.13 -4.09 -9.57
CA ALA A 3 -13.31 -5.30 -9.49
C ALA A 3 -11.91 -4.96 -8.96
N VAL A 4 -11.36 -5.85 -8.13
CA VAL A 4 -9.99 -5.74 -7.60
C VAL A 4 -9.14 -6.81 -8.26
N HIS A 5 -8.10 -6.39 -8.99
CA HIS A 5 -7.19 -7.27 -9.72
C HIS A 5 -6.01 -7.72 -8.85
N VAL A 6 -5.51 -6.82 -8.00
CA VAL A 6 -4.47 -7.11 -7.01
C VAL A 6 -4.84 -6.40 -5.72
N HIS A 7 -4.83 -7.14 -4.61
CA HIS A 7 -5.06 -6.62 -3.26
C HIS A 7 -3.82 -6.91 -2.42
N VAL A 8 -3.10 -5.86 -2.03
CA VAL A 8 -2.03 -5.97 -1.04
C VAL A 8 -2.58 -5.52 0.29
N HIS A 9 -2.97 -6.50 1.11
CA HIS A 9 -3.55 -6.30 2.43
C HIS A 9 -2.47 -6.20 3.52
N PHE A 10 -2.86 -5.67 4.68
CA PHE A 10 -2.05 -5.58 5.89
C PHE A 10 -0.73 -4.88 5.61
N THR A 11 -0.83 -3.68 5.05
CA THR A 11 0.33 -2.83 4.82
C THR A 11 0.37 -1.67 5.80
N MET A 12 1.55 -1.06 5.94
CA MET A 12 1.75 0.09 6.82
C MET A 12 2.63 1.12 6.15
N THR A 13 2.33 2.41 6.28
CA THR A 13 3.18 3.49 5.75
C THR A 13 4.62 3.35 6.26
N GLY A 14 5.59 3.61 5.37
CA GLY A 14 7.01 3.48 5.67
C GLY A 14 7.61 4.62 6.50
N ALA A 15 6.85 5.69 6.74
CA ALA A 15 7.27 6.92 7.41
C ALA A 15 6.15 7.50 8.27
N PHE A 16 6.51 8.33 9.25
CA PHE A 16 5.55 8.95 10.18
C PHE A 16 4.65 9.98 9.46
N PRO A 17 3.33 10.01 9.75
CA PRO A 17 2.61 9.14 10.69
C PRO A 17 2.43 7.71 10.16
N LEU A 18 2.63 6.73 11.04
CA LEU A 18 2.42 5.32 10.71
C LEU A 18 0.92 5.03 10.65
N ARG A 19 0.48 4.52 9.50
CA ARG A 19 -0.93 4.20 9.21
C ARG A 19 -1.01 2.82 8.61
N MET A 20 -2.04 2.06 8.98
CA MET A 20 -2.40 0.84 8.27
C MET A 20 -3.01 1.21 6.93
N ALA A 21 -2.82 0.37 5.92
CA ALA A 21 -3.38 0.60 4.61
C ALA A 21 -3.53 -0.71 3.84
N ASP A 22 -4.44 -0.68 2.86
CA ASP A 22 -4.51 -1.68 1.81
C ASP A 22 -4.23 -1.03 0.46
N LEU A 23 -3.55 -1.73 -0.45
CA LEU A 23 -3.40 -1.28 -1.83
C LEU A 23 -4.33 -2.11 -2.71
N LEU A 24 -5.34 -1.45 -3.25
CA LEU A 24 -6.40 -2.06 -4.07
C LEU A 24 -6.20 -1.59 -5.51
N PHE A 25 -5.62 -2.45 -6.34
CA PHE A 25 -5.50 -2.20 -7.77
C PHE A 25 -6.81 -2.56 -8.46
N THR A 26 -7.65 -1.54 -8.68
CA THR A 26 -9.00 -1.71 -9.20
C THR A 26 -9.03 -1.62 -10.72
N ASP A 27 -10.23 -1.62 -11.31
CA ASP A 27 -10.41 -1.38 -12.74
C ASP A 27 -9.85 -0.02 -13.20
N ASP A 28 -10.02 1.05 -12.42
CA ASP A 28 -9.77 2.40 -12.92
C ASP A 28 -8.55 3.08 -12.29
N ALA A 29 -8.18 2.65 -11.08
CA ALA A 29 -7.15 3.30 -10.30
C ALA A 29 -6.51 2.35 -9.29
N LEU A 30 -5.38 2.78 -8.75
CA LEU A 30 -4.93 2.30 -7.45
C LEU A 30 -5.67 3.06 -6.35
N VAL A 31 -6.44 2.36 -5.53
CA VAL A 31 -7.14 2.90 -4.36
C VAL A 31 -6.39 2.46 -3.11
N VAL A 32 -5.99 3.41 -2.27
CA VAL A 32 -5.25 3.17 -1.03
C VAL A 32 -6.01 3.78 0.13
N PRO A 33 -6.96 3.04 0.75
CA PRO A 33 -7.51 3.41 2.04
C PRO A 33 -6.42 3.28 3.12
N GLU A 34 -6.09 4.38 3.76
CA GLU A 34 -5.26 4.43 4.97
C GLU A 34 -6.18 4.57 6.19
N TYR A 35 -6.06 3.62 7.12
CA TYR A 35 -6.87 3.51 8.34
C TYR A 35 -5.96 3.23 9.54
N GLY A 36 -6.46 3.46 10.76
CA GLY A 36 -5.76 3.11 11.99
C GLY A 36 -4.41 3.82 12.17
N HIS A 37 -4.43 4.95 12.87
CA HIS A 37 -3.20 5.62 13.31
C HIS A 37 -2.43 4.79 14.34
N LEU A 38 -1.17 4.49 14.02
CA LEU A 38 -0.25 3.85 14.94
C LEU A 38 0.70 4.92 15.52
N THR A 39 0.27 5.61 16.57
CA THR A 39 1.20 6.41 17.36
C THR A 39 2.11 5.47 18.18
N PRO A 40 3.39 5.83 18.42
CA PRO A 40 4.32 4.98 19.18
C PRO A 40 3.79 4.55 20.56
N LEU A 41 2.96 5.40 21.19
CA LEU A 41 2.38 5.15 22.51
C LEU A 41 1.12 4.27 22.50
N PHE A 42 0.39 4.17 21.37
CA PHE A 42 -0.90 3.47 21.35
C PHE A 42 -1.06 2.41 20.24
N GLY A 43 -0.20 2.33 19.23
CA GLY A 43 -0.40 1.44 18.08
C GLY A 43 0.47 0.20 18.01
N ILE A 44 1.78 0.35 18.24
CA ILE A 44 2.77 -0.69 17.85
C ILE A 44 3.02 -1.71 18.95
N ALA A 45 2.95 -1.29 20.23
CA ALA A 45 3.39 -2.13 21.36
C ALA A 45 2.36 -3.17 21.85
N ARG A 46 1.16 -3.28 21.24
CA ARG A 46 0.01 -3.99 21.88
C ARG A 46 -0.76 -4.97 21.00
N GLY A 47 -0.21 -5.46 19.90
CA GLY A 47 -0.89 -6.42 19.01
C GLY A 47 -2.00 -5.82 18.11
N ARG A 48 -2.40 -4.57 18.37
CA ARG A 48 -3.49 -3.85 17.65
C ARG A 48 -3.36 -3.79 16.14
N THR A 49 -2.17 -3.97 15.56
CA THR A 49 -2.02 -3.97 14.10
C THR A 49 -2.69 -5.17 13.44
N HIS A 50 -2.72 -6.34 14.11
CA HIS A 50 -3.43 -7.51 13.62
C HIS A 50 -4.94 -7.32 13.74
N ASP A 51 -5.45 -6.84 14.88
CA ASP A 51 -6.88 -6.56 15.06
C ASP A 51 -7.41 -5.56 14.01
N VAL A 52 -6.63 -4.51 13.72
CA VAL A 52 -6.97 -3.52 12.68
C VAL A 52 -6.98 -4.16 11.29
N ALA A 53 -6.02 -5.05 11.00
CA ALA A 53 -5.97 -5.76 9.74
C ALA A 53 -7.14 -6.75 9.59
N GLU A 54 -7.46 -7.53 10.64
CA GLU A 54 -8.59 -8.46 10.66
C GLU A 54 -9.92 -7.73 10.46
N ARG A 55 -10.12 -6.60 11.16
CA ARG A 55 -11.30 -5.76 10.97
C ARG A 55 -11.42 -5.24 9.54
N ALA A 56 -10.31 -4.88 8.90
CA ALA A 56 -10.30 -4.47 7.49
C ALA A 56 -10.67 -5.65 6.57
N VAL A 57 -10.19 -6.87 6.84
CA VAL A 57 -10.60 -8.07 6.09
C VAL A 57 -12.11 -8.30 6.20
N ASP A 58 -12.67 -8.23 7.41
CA ASP A 58 -14.10 -8.43 7.62
C ASP A 58 -14.92 -7.37 6.90
N ARG A 59 -14.46 -6.11 6.95
CA ARG A 59 -15.08 -4.99 6.24
C ARG A 59 -15.07 -5.20 4.73
N TYR A 60 -13.93 -5.61 4.17
CA TYR A 60 -13.80 -5.91 2.75
C TYR A 60 -14.67 -7.10 2.33
N ARG A 61 -14.78 -8.14 3.15
CA ARG A 61 -15.65 -9.30 2.88
C ARG A 61 -17.13 -8.93 2.87
N ALA A 62 -17.55 -8.04 3.76
CA ALA A 62 -18.93 -7.58 3.84
C ALA A 62 -19.30 -6.66 2.66
N ASP A 63 -18.49 -5.62 2.43
CA ASP A 63 -18.90 -4.48 1.60
C ASP A 63 -17.89 -4.14 0.48
N GLY A 64 -16.89 -4.98 0.28
CA GLY A 64 -15.86 -4.79 -0.76
C GLY A 64 -15.01 -3.54 -0.54
N VAL A 65 -14.57 -2.94 -1.65
CA VAL A 65 -13.75 -1.72 -1.66
C VAL A 65 -14.43 -0.56 -0.92
N GLU A 66 -15.74 -0.39 -1.12
CA GLU A 66 -16.50 0.70 -0.48
C GLU A 66 -16.51 0.56 1.05
N GLY A 67 -16.55 -0.69 1.55
CA GLY A 67 -16.42 -0.96 2.97
C GLY A 67 -15.12 -0.41 3.56
N LEU A 68 -13.99 -0.68 2.90
CA LEU A 68 -12.68 -0.19 3.32
C LEU A 68 -12.55 1.32 3.21
N VAL A 69 -13.05 1.91 2.13
CA VAL A 69 -13.02 3.37 1.91
C VAL A 69 -13.84 4.10 2.96
N ALA A 70 -15.00 3.58 3.35
CA ALA A 70 -15.86 4.19 4.36
C ALA A 70 -15.24 4.19 5.77
N GLU A 71 -14.42 3.18 6.09
CA GLU A 71 -13.71 3.07 7.37
C GLU A 71 -12.39 3.87 7.38
N ALA A 72 -11.89 4.26 6.20
CA ALA A 72 -10.58 4.90 6.07
C ALA A 72 -10.57 6.33 6.62
N ASP A 73 -9.57 6.64 7.44
CA ASP A 73 -9.26 8.02 7.85
C ASP A 73 -8.90 8.87 6.62
N ARG A 74 -8.33 8.24 5.59
CA ARG A 74 -7.87 8.87 4.37
C ARG A 74 -7.90 7.87 3.22
N THR A 75 -8.29 8.29 2.04
CA THR A 75 -8.21 7.45 0.83
C THR A 75 -7.45 8.17 -0.27
N HIS A 76 -6.39 7.53 -0.78
CA HIS A 76 -5.72 7.97 -2.00
C HIS A 76 -6.29 7.24 -3.20
N ARG A 77 -6.65 7.99 -4.24
CA ARG A 77 -7.04 7.43 -5.53
C ARG A 77 -6.03 7.91 -6.56
N ILE A 78 -5.25 7.00 -7.09
CA ILE A 78 -4.16 7.27 -8.04
C ILE A 78 -4.60 6.72 -9.40
N PRO A 79 -5.02 7.57 -10.35
CA PRO A 79 -5.36 7.12 -11.69
C PRO A 79 -4.18 6.42 -12.34
N TYR A 80 -4.41 5.37 -13.13
CA TYR A 80 -3.32 4.66 -13.80
C TYR A 80 -2.51 5.56 -14.76
N ALA A 81 -3.14 6.59 -15.33
CA ALA A 81 -2.46 7.59 -16.15
C ALA A 81 -1.40 8.41 -15.37
N ASP A 82 -1.56 8.55 -14.05
CA ASP A 82 -0.59 9.21 -13.17
C ASP A 82 0.37 8.21 -12.50
N LEU A 83 0.02 6.92 -12.47
CA LEU A 83 0.89 5.86 -11.95
C LEU A 83 2.03 5.56 -12.94
N ARG A 84 3.27 5.90 -12.58
CA ARG A 84 4.44 5.63 -13.42
C ARG A 84 5.03 4.25 -13.18
N ARG A 85 5.17 3.90 -11.91
CA ARG A 85 5.93 2.71 -11.53
C ARG A 85 5.50 2.17 -10.17
N VAL A 86 5.43 0.86 -10.06
CA VAL A 86 5.36 0.13 -8.79
C VAL A 86 6.69 -0.58 -8.56
N ARG A 87 7.32 -0.33 -7.42
CA ARG A 87 8.59 -0.95 -7.02
C ARG A 87 8.37 -1.88 -5.84
N LEU A 88 8.73 -3.13 -6.01
CA LEU A 88 8.66 -4.17 -5.00
C LEU A 88 10.04 -4.45 -4.43
N TYR A 89 10.18 -4.25 -3.13
CA TYR A 89 11.38 -4.55 -2.38
C TYR A 89 11.13 -5.78 -1.54
N ASP A 90 12.01 -6.77 -1.61
CA ASP A 90 11.89 -8.01 -0.81
C ASP A 90 12.30 -7.83 0.65
N GLY A 91 12.91 -6.70 1.01
CA GLY A 91 13.40 -6.42 2.37
C GLY A 91 14.66 -7.19 2.76
N ARG A 92 15.06 -8.20 1.96
CA ARG A 92 16.09 -9.21 2.30
C ARG A 92 15.85 -9.81 3.70
N ALA A 93 16.86 -10.42 4.31
CA ALA A 93 16.77 -11.01 5.66
C ALA A 93 16.62 -9.97 6.80
N VAL A 94 16.50 -8.68 6.49
CA VAL A 94 16.69 -7.59 7.47
C VAL A 94 15.43 -6.72 7.62
N ALA A 95 14.57 -6.64 6.61
CA ALA A 95 13.38 -5.81 6.64
C ALA A 95 12.15 -6.54 6.07
N ARG A 96 10.97 -6.02 6.39
CA ARG A 96 9.71 -6.42 5.76
C ARG A 96 9.74 -6.07 4.26
N PRO A 97 9.10 -6.88 3.40
CA PRO A 97 8.84 -6.48 2.02
C PRO A 97 8.12 -5.13 1.95
N LYS A 98 8.33 -4.40 0.87
CA LYS A 98 7.80 -3.04 0.70
C LYS A 98 7.31 -2.83 -0.72
N VAL A 99 6.14 -2.21 -0.87
CA VAL A 99 5.64 -1.67 -2.13
C VAL A 99 5.86 -0.18 -2.14
N ALA A 100 6.47 0.37 -3.19
CA ALA A 100 6.52 1.79 -3.45
C ALA A 100 5.81 2.10 -4.77
N VAL A 101 5.15 3.23 -4.81
CA VAL A 101 4.28 3.69 -5.88
C VAL A 101 4.75 5.08 -6.28
N ASP A 102 5.29 5.17 -7.49
CA ASP A 102 5.78 6.43 -8.05
C ASP A 102 4.73 7.01 -8.97
N THR A 103 4.37 8.26 -8.72
CA THR A 103 3.39 9.01 -9.50
C THR A 103 4.07 10.06 -10.38
N ALA A 104 3.40 10.51 -11.42
CA ALA A 104 3.94 11.51 -12.34
C ALA A 104 3.87 12.91 -11.74
N THR A 105 2.75 13.22 -11.09
CA THR A 105 2.42 14.56 -10.59
C THR A 105 2.26 14.64 -9.07
N GLY A 106 2.29 13.49 -8.39
CA GLY A 106 2.08 13.39 -6.94
C GLY A 106 3.32 13.01 -6.12
N PRO A 107 3.16 12.86 -4.79
CA PRO A 107 4.20 12.28 -3.95
C PRO A 107 4.36 10.78 -4.26
N PRO A 108 5.53 10.20 -3.95
CA PRO A 108 5.66 8.75 -3.90
C PRO A 108 4.92 8.20 -2.67
N TYR A 109 4.28 7.04 -2.81
CA TYR A 109 3.66 6.32 -1.71
C TYR A 109 4.46 5.06 -1.41
N ALA A 110 4.70 4.73 -0.14
CA ALA A 110 5.46 3.55 0.21
C ALA A 110 4.89 2.86 1.45
N TYR A 111 4.62 1.57 1.31
CA TYR A 111 3.99 0.74 2.33
C TYR A 111 4.77 -0.56 2.54
N ARG A 112 5.03 -0.90 3.80
CA ARG A 112 5.61 -2.19 4.21
C ARG A 112 4.50 -3.23 4.29
N ILE A 113 4.77 -4.43 3.81
CA ILE A 113 3.83 -5.56 3.87
C ILE A 113 4.06 -6.32 5.17
N HIS A 114 3.03 -6.43 6.00
CA HIS A 114 3.08 -7.13 7.28
C HIS A 114 2.50 -8.54 7.21
N ALA A 115 1.64 -8.82 6.22
CA ALA A 115 1.18 -10.17 5.90
C ALA A 115 2.28 -11.02 5.22
N PRO A 116 2.22 -12.36 5.35
CA PRO A 116 2.97 -13.26 4.49
C PRO A 116 2.68 -12.96 3.01
N VAL A 117 3.72 -12.93 2.17
CA VAL A 117 3.57 -12.57 0.76
C VAL A 117 4.54 -13.37 -0.11
N GLU A 118 4.00 -13.98 -1.16
CA GLU A 118 4.80 -14.60 -2.21
C GLU A 118 5.24 -13.54 -3.23
N MET A 119 6.41 -12.96 -2.99
CA MET A 119 6.90 -11.79 -3.74
C MET A 119 6.98 -12.03 -5.25
N ALA A 120 7.31 -13.25 -5.70
CA ALA A 120 7.34 -13.57 -7.11
C ALA A 120 5.93 -13.55 -7.74
N ALA A 121 4.93 -14.13 -7.07
CA ALA A 121 3.55 -14.13 -7.52
C ALA A 121 2.97 -12.70 -7.55
N LEU A 122 3.19 -11.92 -6.50
CA LEU A 122 2.79 -10.51 -6.44
C LEU A 122 3.43 -9.69 -7.58
N THR A 123 4.72 -9.89 -7.83
CA THR A 123 5.42 -9.20 -8.93
C THR A 123 4.80 -9.54 -10.28
N ASN A 124 4.51 -10.81 -10.54
CA ASN A 124 3.94 -11.25 -11.81
C ASN A 124 2.52 -10.72 -12.01
N ALA A 125 1.68 -10.75 -10.97
CA ALA A 125 0.34 -10.20 -11.02
C ALA A 125 0.35 -8.70 -11.33
N LEU A 126 1.23 -7.94 -10.65
CA LEU A 126 1.37 -6.51 -10.89
C LEU A 126 1.96 -6.20 -12.27
N ARG A 127 2.92 -6.99 -12.77
CA ARG A 127 3.43 -6.83 -14.14
C ARG A 127 2.35 -7.03 -15.19
N SER A 128 1.60 -8.12 -15.06
CA SER A 128 0.47 -8.40 -15.95
C SER A 128 -0.56 -7.26 -15.94
N LEU A 129 -0.86 -6.70 -14.77
CA LEU A 129 -1.74 -5.55 -14.66
C LEU A 129 -1.11 -4.28 -15.28
N GLY A 130 0.16 -4.01 -14.98
CA GLY A 130 0.91 -2.86 -15.50
C GLY A 130 0.98 -2.82 -17.01
N GLU A 131 1.16 -3.98 -17.66
CA GLU A 131 1.10 -4.12 -19.12
C GLU A 131 -0.25 -3.68 -19.70
N ARG A 132 -1.36 -4.00 -19.02
CA ARG A 132 -2.71 -3.59 -19.45
C ARG A 132 -3.06 -2.14 -19.13
N ARG A 133 -2.44 -1.57 -18.09
CA ARG A 133 -2.83 -0.27 -17.51
C ARG A 133 -1.82 0.85 -17.71
N GLY A 134 -0.64 0.55 -18.26
CA GLY A 134 0.35 1.55 -18.67
C GLY A 134 1.35 1.98 -17.60
N PHE A 135 1.66 1.13 -16.61
CA PHE A 135 2.67 1.42 -15.58
C PHE A 135 3.75 0.35 -15.49
N ALA A 136 4.97 0.74 -15.13
CA ALA A 136 6.09 -0.19 -14.99
C ALA A 136 6.08 -0.91 -13.63
N VAL A 137 6.62 -2.13 -13.57
CA VAL A 137 6.79 -2.88 -12.31
C VAL A 137 8.20 -3.42 -12.17
N ASP A 138 8.91 -2.90 -11.18
CA ASP A 138 10.27 -3.30 -10.85
C ASP A 138 10.30 -4.12 -9.57
N ARG A 139 11.15 -5.14 -9.55
CA ARG A 139 11.52 -5.85 -8.34
C ARG A 139 12.99 -5.58 -8.04
N SER A 140 13.29 -5.21 -6.80
CA SER A 140 14.65 -4.94 -6.36
C SER A 140 14.95 -5.65 -5.05
N ALA A 141 16.14 -6.21 -4.95
CA ALA A 141 16.61 -6.81 -3.71
C ALA A 141 17.09 -5.71 -2.75
N GLY A 142 16.54 -5.63 -1.53
CA GLY A 142 16.92 -4.64 -0.52
C GLY A 142 15.74 -4.01 0.22
N VAL A 143 16.00 -2.96 0.99
CA VAL A 143 15.01 -2.34 1.90
C VAL A 143 14.25 -1.16 1.28
N GLY A 144 14.77 -0.60 0.19
CA GLY A 144 14.17 0.54 -0.52
C GLY A 144 14.04 1.81 0.32
N PHE A 145 14.89 2.05 1.32
CA PHE A 145 14.80 3.24 2.16
C PHE A 145 15.12 4.51 1.36
N ASP A 146 14.21 5.49 1.38
CA ASP A 146 14.38 6.79 0.72
C ASP A 146 13.84 7.92 1.65
N PRO A 147 14.74 8.64 2.36
CA PRO A 147 14.38 9.74 3.24
C PRO A 147 13.68 10.89 2.51
N ALA A 148 14.11 11.22 1.30
CA ALA A 148 13.57 12.35 0.54
C ALA A 148 12.14 12.06 0.07
N ALA A 149 11.87 10.82 -0.36
CA ALA A 149 10.51 10.36 -0.63
C ALA A 149 9.62 10.47 0.62
N SER A 150 10.14 10.08 1.78
CA SER A 150 9.40 10.14 3.05
C SER A 150 9.03 11.57 3.45
N VAL A 151 9.94 12.53 3.30
CA VAL A 151 9.68 13.95 3.56
C VAL A 151 8.67 14.53 2.58
N ARG A 152 8.82 14.26 1.26
CA ARG A 152 7.87 14.72 0.25
C ARG A 152 6.45 14.22 0.51
N ARG A 153 6.33 12.95 0.91
CA ARG A 153 5.06 12.35 1.33
C ARG A 153 4.46 13.09 2.53
N PHE A 154 5.22 13.27 3.60
CA PHE A 154 4.77 13.96 4.81
C PHE A 154 4.29 15.39 4.54
N LEU A 155 4.97 16.14 3.66
CA LEU A 155 4.56 17.50 3.29
C LEU A 155 3.28 17.52 2.44
N ALA A 156 3.09 16.54 1.55
CA ALA A 156 1.86 16.41 0.76
C ALA A 156 0.65 15.94 1.59
N ASP A 157 0.91 15.42 2.78
CA ASP A 157 -0.09 14.85 3.69
C ASP A 157 -0.59 15.84 4.76
N ARG A 158 -0.02 17.05 4.82
CA ARG A 158 -0.47 18.17 5.64
C ARG A 158 -1.62 18.92 4.99
#